data_AF-A0A1M5FQI5-F1
#
_entry.id   AF-A0A1M5FQI5-F1
#
_cell.length_a   1.000
_cell.length_b   1.000
_cell.length_c   1.000
_cell.angle_alpha   90.00
_cell.angle_beta   90.00
_cell.angle_gamma   90.00
#
_symmetry.space_group_name_H-M   'P 1'
#
loop_
_entity.id
_entity.type
_entity.pdbx_description
1 polymer ?
#
loop_
_entity_poly.entity_id
_entity_poly.type
_entity_poly.pdbx_seq_one_letter_code
_entity_poly.pdbx_strand_id
1 'polypeptide(L)'
;MKVTGFSFIKNAIKYQYPIVEALQSILPLCDEVVVAVGDSDDGTRELVAGIDPQKIRIIDTVWDDSLREGGRVLAVETEKAFRAIAQDTDWCFYIQGDEVLHEDGYDEIRKAMHTWKDKKEVDGLLFKYRHFYGSFDYIGVSSKWYKREIRIIRNDPNIFSYRDAQGFRKGDNEKLKVKPLNAWIHHYGWVRPPETMHEKQYNFSKHWSGDNWQPQKVYEAYDYQSHIDALEKFRGTHPRVMQQRIAAMNWKFDYDLSYNRLPVKEKFKNLVEKLTGQRPFDHNNYRIV
;
A
#
# COMPACT_ATOMS: atom_id res chain seq x y z
N MET A 1 5.69 12.52 21.81
CA MET A 1 6.14 11.99 20.51
C MET A 1 5.06 12.35 19.53
N LYS A 2 5.39 13.06 18.45
CA LYS A 2 4.41 13.48 17.45
C LYS A 2 4.48 12.56 16.24
N VAL A 3 3.35 12.02 15.81
CA VAL A 3 3.22 11.12 14.67
C VAL A 3 2.23 11.71 13.69
N THR A 4 2.67 11.96 12.45
CA THR A 4 1.79 12.44 11.39
C THR A 4 1.62 11.36 10.34
N GLY A 5 0.38 10.95 10.10
CA GLY A 5 0.06 10.09 8.98
C GLY A 5 0.12 10.87 7.66
N PHE A 6 0.34 10.18 6.55
CA PHE A 6 0.18 10.80 5.24
C PHE A 6 -0.22 9.80 4.17
N SER A 7 -0.95 10.29 3.17
CA SER A 7 -1.45 9.51 2.04
C SER A 7 -1.66 10.45 0.84
N PHE A 8 -1.87 9.85 -0.33
CA PHE A 8 -2.43 10.55 -1.48
C PHE A 8 -3.61 9.76 -2.04
N ILE A 9 -4.53 10.42 -2.75
CA ILE A 9 -5.65 9.75 -3.42
C ILE A 9 -6.21 10.60 -4.56
N LYS A 10 -6.77 9.94 -5.57
CA LYS A 10 -7.55 10.54 -6.65
C LYS A 10 -8.65 9.56 -7.07
N ASN A 11 -9.87 10.06 -7.28
CA ASN A 11 -11.00 9.26 -7.78
C ASN A 11 -11.27 7.98 -6.96
N ALA A 12 -11.26 8.10 -5.64
CA ALA A 12 -11.46 7.01 -4.70
C ALA A 12 -12.81 6.30 -4.88
N ILE A 13 -13.88 7.06 -5.15
CA ILE A 13 -15.23 6.52 -5.27
C ILE A 13 -15.37 5.80 -6.60
N LYS A 14 -15.01 6.47 -7.69
CA LYS A 14 -15.07 5.93 -9.05
C LYS A 14 -14.31 4.62 -9.15
N TYR A 15 -13.12 4.56 -8.58
CA TYR A 15 -12.29 3.37 -8.62
C TYR A 15 -12.49 2.42 -7.43
N GLN A 16 -13.35 2.73 -6.45
CA GLN A 16 -13.59 1.89 -5.27
C GLN A 16 -12.32 1.63 -4.44
N TYR A 17 -11.46 2.64 -4.26
CA TYR A 17 -10.34 2.55 -3.31
C TYR A 17 -10.87 2.55 -1.86
N PRO A 18 -10.41 1.64 -0.97
CA PRO A 18 -10.77 1.62 0.44
C PRO A 18 -10.04 2.71 1.25
N ILE A 19 -10.06 3.96 0.77
CA ILE A 19 -9.32 5.07 1.39
C ILE A 19 -9.84 5.41 2.78
N VAL A 20 -11.14 5.26 3.03
CA VAL A 20 -11.74 5.50 4.36
C VAL A 20 -11.15 4.51 5.35
N GLU A 21 -11.13 3.24 4.99
CA GLU A 21 -10.59 2.16 5.83
C GLU A 21 -9.08 2.31 6.01
N ALA A 22 -8.36 2.68 4.95
CA ALA A 22 -6.92 2.95 4.98
C ALA A 22 -6.58 4.02 6.03
N LEU A 23 -7.20 5.20 5.94
CA LEU A 23 -6.94 6.31 6.86
C LEU A 23 -7.41 5.99 8.28
N GLN A 24 -8.59 5.41 8.45
CA GLN A 24 -9.09 4.98 9.76
C GLN A 24 -8.17 3.96 10.45
N SER A 25 -7.49 3.11 9.67
CA SER A 25 -6.59 2.11 10.23
C SER A 25 -5.32 2.69 10.87
N ILE A 26 -4.89 3.90 10.46
CA ILE A 26 -3.71 4.56 11.03
C ILE A 26 -4.05 5.69 12.01
N LEU A 27 -5.26 6.26 11.95
CA LEU A 27 -5.72 7.36 12.82
C LEU A 27 -5.47 7.13 14.33
N PRO A 28 -5.61 5.92 14.90
CA PRO A 28 -5.30 5.69 16.31
C PRO A 28 -3.83 5.95 16.66
N LEU A 29 -2.91 5.80 15.71
CA LEU A 29 -1.47 5.93 15.89
C LEU A 29 -0.93 7.33 15.55
N CYS A 30 -1.77 8.20 14.99
CA CYS A 30 -1.39 9.52 14.49
C CYS A 30 -2.08 10.66 15.27
N ASP A 31 -1.36 11.77 15.42
CA ASP A 31 -1.88 13.03 15.94
C ASP A 31 -2.70 13.77 14.87
N GLU A 32 -2.20 13.80 13.64
CA GLU A 32 -2.88 14.29 12.43
C GLU A 32 -2.57 13.37 11.23
N VAL A 33 -3.32 13.47 10.14
CA VAL A 33 -3.04 12.78 8.88
C VAL A 33 -3.18 13.77 7.71
N VAL A 34 -2.12 13.90 6.92
CA VAL A 34 -2.07 14.79 5.76
C VAL A 34 -2.41 14.00 4.49
N VAL A 35 -3.44 14.41 3.76
CA VAL A 35 -3.88 13.71 2.56
C VAL A 35 -3.76 14.62 1.34
N ALA A 36 -2.89 14.25 0.38
CA ALA A 36 -2.87 14.87 -0.94
C ALA A 36 -4.05 14.35 -1.77
N VAL A 37 -5.07 15.19 -1.93
CA VAL A 37 -6.26 14.86 -2.73
C VAL A 37 -6.08 15.48 -4.11
N GLY A 38 -5.87 14.61 -5.10
CA GLY A 38 -5.79 15.02 -6.49
C GLY A 38 -7.13 15.52 -7.01
N ASP A 39 -7.10 16.45 -7.97
CA ASP A 39 -8.27 16.96 -8.69
C ASP A 39 -9.12 15.81 -9.24
N SER A 40 -10.23 15.52 -8.55
CA SER A 40 -11.05 14.34 -8.76
C SER A 40 -12.37 14.73 -9.42
N ASP A 41 -12.86 13.88 -10.32
CA ASP A 41 -14.16 14.06 -11.01
C ASP A 41 -15.33 13.38 -10.27
N ASP A 42 -15.08 12.94 -9.03
CA ASP A 42 -16.05 12.34 -8.11
C ASP A 42 -16.01 13.04 -6.74
N GLY A 43 -16.83 12.58 -5.79
CA GLY A 43 -16.89 13.12 -4.42
C GLY A 43 -15.71 12.72 -3.50
N THR A 44 -14.53 12.41 -4.03
CA THR A 44 -13.38 11.92 -3.24
C THR A 44 -12.93 12.92 -2.19
N ARG A 45 -12.95 14.22 -2.51
CA ARG A 45 -12.49 15.26 -1.58
C ARG A 45 -13.42 15.35 -0.36
N GLU A 46 -14.72 15.35 -0.60
CA GLU A 46 -15.76 15.37 0.44
C GLU A 46 -15.71 14.09 1.27
N LEU A 47 -15.49 12.94 0.61
CA LEU A 47 -15.29 11.66 1.29
C LEU A 47 -14.13 11.72 2.28
N VAL A 48 -12.96 12.20 1.86
CA VAL A 48 -11.78 12.32 2.73
C VAL A 48 -12.00 13.31 3.86
N ALA A 49 -12.62 14.46 3.57
CA ALA A 49 -12.92 15.48 4.56
C ALA A 49 -13.87 14.98 5.66
N GLY A 50 -14.78 14.05 5.32
CA GLY A 50 -15.76 13.48 6.24
C GLY A 50 -15.23 12.40 7.19
N ILE A 51 -13.99 11.93 7.04
CA ILE A 51 -13.48 10.79 7.83
C ILE A 51 -13.25 11.17 9.30
N ASP A 52 -12.45 12.22 9.53
CA ASP A 52 -12.20 12.78 10.86
C ASP A 52 -11.75 14.25 10.67
N PRO A 53 -12.69 15.22 10.69
CA PRO A 53 -12.37 16.62 10.41
C PRO A 53 -11.39 17.27 11.41
N GLN A 54 -11.13 16.64 12.56
CA GLN A 54 -10.19 17.15 13.55
C GLN A 54 -8.76 16.70 13.27
N LYS A 55 -8.60 15.51 12.67
CA LYS A 55 -7.28 14.92 12.41
C LYS A 55 -6.87 14.91 10.95
N ILE A 56 -7.83 14.89 10.02
CA ILE A 56 -7.53 14.89 8.59
C ILE A 56 -7.28 16.32 8.11
N ARG A 57 -6.09 16.53 7.53
CA ARG A 57 -5.73 17.76 6.84
C ARG A 57 -5.53 17.48 5.36
N ILE A 58 -6.39 18.06 4.53
CA ILE A 58 -6.32 17.91 3.07
C ILE A 58 -5.35 18.95 2.50
N ILE A 59 -4.53 18.51 1.53
CA ILE A 59 -3.89 19.40 0.56
C ILE A 59 -4.46 19.06 -0.82
N ASP A 60 -5.04 20.05 -1.49
CA ASP A 60 -5.58 19.87 -2.84
C ASP A 60 -4.41 19.91 -3.85
N THR A 61 -4.32 18.90 -4.72
CA THR A 61 -3.23 18.76 -5.68
C THR A 61 -3.74 18.55 -7.11
N VAL A 62 -2.91 18.91 -8.09
CA VAL A 62 -3.12 18.55 -9.49
C VAL A 62 -2.02 17.57 -9.89
N TRP A 63 -2.43 16.41 -10.42
CA TRP A 63 -1.52 15.37 -10.88
C TRP A 63 -0.89 15.80 -12.21
N ASP A 64 0.43 15.69 -12.32
CA ASP A 64 1.12 15.97 -13.56
C ASP A 64 0.98 14.78 -14.52
N ASP A 65 0.15 14.97 -15.54
CA ASP A 65 -0.14 13.97 -16.56
C ASP A 65 1.07 13.62 -17.45
N SER A 66 2.13 14.42 -17.45
CA SER A 66 3.36 14.09 -18.16
C SER A 66 4.21 13.04 -17.43
N LEU A 67 3.99 12.82 -16.13
CA LEU A 67 4.77 11.92 -15.27
C LEU A 67 4.15 10.51 -15.13
N ARG A 68 3.39 10.12 -16.14
CA ARG A 68 2.65 8.85 -16.20
C ARG A 68 3.59 7.63 -16.15
N GLU A 69 4.69 7.67 -16.90
CA GLU A 69 5.62 6.54 -17.04
C GLU A 69 6.15 6.01 -15.69
N GLY A 70 6.04 4.69 -15.49
CA GLY A 70 6.63 3.98 -14.35
C GLY A 70 6.04 4.33 -12.98
N GLY A 71 4.84 4.93 -12.92
CA GLY A 71 4.18 5.29 -11.65
C GLY A 71 4.81 6.49 -10.94
N ARG A 72 5.65 7.27 -11.63
CA ARG A 72 6.35 8.44 -11.06
C ARG A 72 5.41 9.50 -10.49
N VAL A 73 4.24 9.67 -11.10
CA VAL A 73 3.19 10.55 -10.57
C VAL A 73 2.81 10.19 -9.12
N LEU A 74 2.74 8.89 -8.79
CA LEU A 74 2.40 8.43 -7.43
C LEU A 74 3.46 8.85 -6.41
N ALA A 75 4.74 8.75 -6.78
CA ALA A 75 5.83 9.21 -5.92
C ALA A 75 5.79 10.73 -5.72
N VAL A 76 5.46 11.51 -6.75
CA VAL A 76 5.32 12.96 -6.64
C VAL A 76 4.16 13.34 -5.72
N GLU A 77 3.01 12.68 -5.81
CA GLU A 77 1.87 12.96 -4.93
C GLU A 77 2.15 12.54 -3.48
N THR A 78 2.84 11.42 -3.29
CA THR A 78 3.35 11.00 -1.97
C THR A 78 4.28 12.07 -1.40
N GLU A 79 5.17 12.61 -2.23
CA GLU A 79 6.13 13.64 -1.84
C GLU A 79 5.43 14.94 -1.45
N LYS A 80 4.40 15.37 -2.21
CA LYS A 80 3.58 16.54 -1.86
C LYS A 80 2.97 16.41 -0.46
N ALA A 81 2.38 15.25 -0.15
CA ALA A 81 1.82 14.98 1.17
C ALA A 81 2.91 14.96 2.26
N PHE A 82 4.02 14.26 2.01
CA PHE A 82 5.13 14.15 2.95
C PHE A 82 5.77 15.51 3.28
N ARG A 83 5.97 16.38 2.28
CA ARG A 83 6.55 17.72 2.46
C ARG A 83 5.63 18.70 3.18
N ALA A 84 4.33 18.43 3.21
CA ALA A 84 3.36 19.23 3.94
C ALA A 84 3.26 18.86 5.43
N ILE A 85 4.02 17.85 5.90
CA ILE A 85 4.09 17.46 7.31
C ILE A 85 4.88 18.50 8.12
N ALA A 86 4.42 18.80 9.33
CA ALA A 86 5.09 19.76 10.20
C ALA A 86 6.47 19.27 10.67
N GLN A 87 7.44 20.18 10.74
CA GLN A 87 8.85 19.85 11.05
C GLN A 87 9.06 19.27 12.47
N ASP A 88 8.14 19.53 13.40
CA ASP A 88 8.17 19.01 14.77
C ASP A 88 7.69 17.55 14.89
N THR A 89 7.29 16.93 13.77
CA THR A 89 6.89 15.52 13.71
C THR A 89 8.11 14.60 13.93
N ASP A 90 7.97 13.59 14.79
CA ASP A 90 9.02 12.58 15.02
C ASP A 90 8.98 11.46 13.97
N TRP A 91 7.77 10.95 13.68
CA TRP A 91 7.51 9.83 12.77
C TRP A 91 6.40 10.16 11.77
N CYS A 92 6.61 9.78 10.51
CA CYS A 92 5.65 9.93 9.45
C CYS A 92 5.10 8.55 9.04
N PHE A 93 3.80 8.32 9.20
CA PHE A 93 3.14 7.06 8.86
C PHE A 93 2.50 7.16 7.47
N TYR A 94 3.12 6.54 6.48
CA TYR A 94 2.59 6.42 5.13
C TYR A 94 1.58 5.29 5.01
N ILE A 95 0.45 5.50 4.34
CA ILE A 95 -0.49 4.44 3.93
C ILE A 95 -1.02 4.75 2.53
N GLN A 96 -1.19 3.74 1.68
CA GLN A 96 -1.82 3.90 0.37
C GLN A 96 -3.34 3.67 0.45
N GLY A 97 -4.09 4.22 -0.51
CA GLY A 97 -5.56 4.14 -0.51
C GLY A 97 -6.15 2.73 -0.68
N ASP A 98 -5.34 1.72 -1.00
CA ASP A 98 -5.69 0.30 -1.04
C ASP A 98 -4.97 -0.55 0.04
N GLU A 99 -4.34 0.09 1.01
CA GLU A 99 -3.68 -0.56 2.14
C GLU A 99 -4.41 -0.28 3.45
N VAL A 100 -4.49 -1.29 4.32
CA VAL A 100 -5.12 -1.15 5.63
C VAL A 100 -4.24 -1.82 6.67
N LEU A 101 -3.89 -1.07 7.71
CA LEU A 101 -3.17 -1.61 8.87
C LEU A 101 -4.11 -2.49 9.70
N HIS A 102 -3.66 -3.68 10.07
CA HIS A 102 -4.39 -4.54 10.99
C HIS A 102 -4.17 -4.07 12.44
N GLU A 103 -5.25 -3.98 13.23
CA GLU A 103 -5.23 -3.38 14.57
C GLU A 103 -4.43 -4.17 15.62
N ASP A 104 -4.15 -5.45 15.37
CA ASP A 104 -3.30 -6.30 16.21
C ASP A 104 -1.86 -5.76 16.37
N GLY A 105 -1.39 -4.95 15.41
CA GLY A 105 -0.07 -4.35 15.43
C GLY A 105 0.05 -3.07 16.27
N TYR A 106 -1.06 -2.46 16.72
CA TYR A 106 -1.04 -1.10 17.28
C TYR A 106 -0.09 -0.96 18.48
N ASP A 107 -0.15 -1.88 19.44
CA ASP A 107 0.68 -1.79 20.65
C ASP A 107 2.17 -1.96 20.34
N GLU A 108 2.51 -2.89 19.45
CA GLU A 108 3.89 -3.09 18.99
C GLU A 108 4.41 -1.84 18.27
N ILE A 109 3.62 -1.27 17.37
CA ILE A 109 4.00 -0.07 16.60
C ILE A 109 4.24 1.10 17.54
N ARG A 110 3.34 1.39 18.50
CA ARG A 110 3.55 2.45 19.49
C ARG A 110 4.84 2.23 20.27
N LYS A 111 5.04 1.01 20.79
CA LYS A 111 6.24 0.66 21.55
C LYS A 111 7.51 0.86 20.71
N ALA A 112 7.51 0.42 19.46
CA ALA A 112 8.63 0.57 18.56
C ALA A 112 8.93 2.04 18.24
N MET A 113 7.92 2.84 17.91
CA MET A 113 8.08 4.28 17.67
C MET A 113 8.70 4.98 18.88
N HIS A 114 8.25 4.66 20.10
CA HIS A 114 8.84 5.20 21.33
C HIS A 114 10.29 4.73 21.54
N THR A 115 10.55 3.43 21.34
CA THR A 115 11.88 2.83 21.56
C THR A 115 12.95 3.42 20.63
N TRP A 116 12.59 3.65 19.36
CA TRP A 116 13.54 4.06 18.32
C TRP A 116 13.52 5.56 18.01
N LYS A 117 12.65 6.35 18.67
CA LYS A 117 12.49 7.78 18.41
C LYS A 117 13.84 8.51 18.43
N ASP A 118 14.63 8.31 19.49
CA ASP A 118 15.88 9.04 19.75
C ASP A 118 17.11 8.37 19.11
N LYS A 119 16.93 7.21 18.47
CA LYS A 119 17.99 6.48 17.75
C LYS A 119 18.05 6.92 16.29
N LYS A 120 18.78 8.00 16.03
CA LYS A 120 18.88 8.65 14.71
C LYS A 120 19.43 7.73 13.61
N GLU A 121 20.11 6.65 13.98
CA GLU A 121 20.56 5.59 13.07
C GLU A 121 19.43 4.71 12.51
N VAL A 122 18.23 4.76 13.10
CA VAL A 122 17.02 4.09 12.61
C VAL A 122 16.21 5.09 11.79
N ASP A 123 16.05 4.81 10.50
CA ASP A 123 15.33 5.64 9.54
C ASP A 123 13.83 5.32 9.50
N GLY A 124 13.41 4.11 9.86
CA GLY A 124 12.01 3.71 9.74
C GLY A 124 11.68 2.35 10.33
N LEU A 125 10.39 1.99 10.27
CA LEU A 125 9.84 0.72 10.73
C LEU A 125 9.28 -0.08 9.55
N LEU A 126 9.62 -1.36 9.53
CA LEU A 126 9.35 -2.29 8.43
C LEU A 126 8.20 -3.22 8.81
N PHE A 127 7.16 -3.23 7.98
CA PHE A 127 5.93 -3.98 8.20
C PHE A 127 5.90 -5.26 7.38
N LYS A 128 5.07 -6.22 7.77
CA LYS A 128 4.74 -7.40 6.97
C LYS A 128 3.54 -7.12 6.07
N TYR A 129 3.50 -7.76 4.89
CA TYR A 129 2.49 -7.51 3.87
C TYR A 129 1.70 -8.76 3.52
N ARG A 130 0.37 -8.59 3.41
CA ARG A 130 -0.52 -9.55 2.75
C ARG A 130 -1.15 -8.88 1.55
N HIS A 131 -0.96 -9.48 0.38
CA HIS A 131 -1.56 -9.00 -0.86
C HIS A 131 -2.78 -9.83 -1.18
N PHE A 132 -3.96 -9.24 -1.09
CA PHE A 132 -5.21 -9.91 -1.43
C PHE A 132 -5.50 -9.80 -2.92
N TYR A 133 -6.13 -10.85 -3.48
CA TYR A 133 -6.32 -10.98 -4.92
C TYR A 133 -7.67 -11.61 -5.28
N GLY A 134 -8.45 -10.94 -6.14
CA GLY A 134 -9.76 -11.38 -6.64
C GLY A 134 -10.90 -11.27 -5.61
N SER A 135 -10.64 -11.70 -4.38
CA SER A 135 -11.53 -11.55 -3.21
C SER A 135 -10.72 -11.27 -1.93
N PHE A 136 -11.45 -11.05 -0.84
CA PHE A 136 -10.86 -10.95 0.49
C PHE A 136 -10.36 -12.30 1.02
N ASP A 137 -10.67 -13.42 0.35
CA ASP A 137 -10.37 -14.77 0.84
C ASP A 137 -9.02 -15.33 0.35
N TYR A 138 -8.38 -14.70 -0.63
CA TYR A 138 -7.15 -15.21 -1.24
C TYR A 138 -6.00 -14.21 -1.15
N ILE A 139 -4.82 -14.71 -0.82
CA ILE A 139 -3.57 -13.95 -0.80
C ILE A 139 -2.56 -14.47 -1.82
N GLY A 140 -1.80 -13.58 -2.43
CA GLY A 140 -0.68 -13.90 -3.32
C GLY A 140 0.50 -14.49 -2.54
N VAL A 141 1.06 -15.60 -3.03
CA VAL A 141 2.16 -16.33 -2.36
C VAL A 141 3.45 -16.48 -3.18
N SER A 142 3.48 -16.00 -4.42
CA SER A 142 4.71 -16.00 -5.24
C SER A 142 5.67 -14.87 -4.84
N SER A 143 6.94 -14.98 -5.22
CA SER A 143 7.96 -13.93 -4.97
C SER A 143 7.71 -12.60 -5.68
N LYS A 144 6.74 -12.53 -6.60
CA LYS A 144 6.32 -11.25 -7.21
C LYS A 144 5.67 -10.32 -6.18
N TRP A 145 5.10 -10.88 -5.12
CA TRP A 145 4.49 -10.15 -4.03
C TRP A 145 5.53 -9.86 -2.96
N TYR A 146 5.82 -8.58 -2.73
CA TYR A 146 6.77 -8.19 -1.71
C TYR A 146 6.21 -8.51 -0.33
N LYS A 147 7.02 -9.07 0.56
CA LYS A 147 6.55 -9.54 1.87
C LYS A 147 6.60 -8.48 2.96
N ARG A 148 7.37 -7.42 2.72
CA ARG A 148 7.67 -6.40 3.71
C ARG A 148 7.92 -5.06 3.02
N GLU A 149 7.47 -3.99 3.65
CA GLU A 149 7.71 -2.64 3.17
C GLU A 149 7.71 -1.63 4.32
N ILE A 150 8.41 -0.52 4.10
CA ILE A 150 8.53 0.57 5.07
C ILE A 150 7.26 1.42 5.01
N ARG A 151 6.57 1.56 6.15
CA ARG A 151 5.38 2.42 6.25
C ARG A 151 5.47 3.48 7.33
N ILE A 152 6.47 3.40 8.21
CA ILE A 152 6.81 4.51 9.09
C ILE A 152 8.24 4.92 8.78
N ILE A 153 8.43 6.20 8.49
CA ILE A 153 9.72 6.82 8.25
C ILE A 153 9.93 7.97 9.22
N ARG A 154 11.19 8.29 9.50
CA ARG A 154 11.53 9.51 10.22
C ARG A 154 11.13 10.73 9.39
N ASN A 155 10.76 11.81 10.05
CA ASN A 155 10.61 13.12 9.40
C ASN A 155 11.99 13.72 9.07
N ASP A 156 12.68 13.13 8.09
CA ASP A 156 13.97 13.58 7.60
C ASP A 156 13.78 14.11 6.18
N PRO A 157 14.11 15.40 5.91
CA PRO A 157 13.93 15.98 4.59
C PRO A 157 14.80 15.32 3.51
N ASN A 158 15.81 14.54 3.88
CA ASN A 158 16.61 13.78 2.92
C ASN A 158 15.93 12.49 2.46
N ILE A 159 14.85 12.05 3.11
CA ILE A 159 14.04 10.90 2.68
C ILE A 159 13.08 11.34 1.57
N PHE A 160 12.88 10.47 0.58
CA PHE A 160 11.97 10.71 -0.54
C PHE A 160 11.30 9.41 -1.00
N SER A 161 10.14 9.56 -1.63
CA SER A 161 9.38 8.44 -2.21
C SER A 161 10.13 7.84 -3.41
N TYR A 162 10.25 6.51 -3.44
CA TYR A 162 11.05 5.79 -4.45
C TYR A 162 10.15 5.02 -5.42
N ARG A 163 10.39 5.22 -6.72
CA ARG A 163 9.68 4.58 -7.86
C ARG A 163 8.17 4.89 -7.86
N ASP A 164 7.33 3.87 -7.77
CA ASP A 164 5.86 3.91 -7.82
C ASP A 164 5.24 4.17 -6.43
N ALA A 165 5.95 4.91 -5.59
CA ALA A 165 5.61 5.16 -4.20
C ALA A 165 5.48 3.91 -3.31
N GLN A 166 6.07 2.79 -3.74
CA GLN A 166 6.06 1.56 -2.95
C GLN A 166 6.89 1.71 -1.66
N GLY A 167 8.06 2.36 -1.73
CA GLY A 167 8.98 2.49 -0.59
C GLY A 167 9.78 3.79 -0.63
N PHE A 168 10.81 3.88 0.20
CA PHE A 168 11.56 5.13 0.42
C PHE A 168 13.08 4.95 0.29
N ARG A 169 13.76 6.03 -0.08
CA ARG A 169 15.23 6.14 -0.14
C ARG A 169 15.68 7.45 0.53
N LYS A 170 16.97 7.57 0.83
CA LYS A 170 17.56 8.76 1.47
C LYS A 170 18.79 9.27 0.75
N GLY A 171 18.97 10.59 0.69
CA GLY A 171 20.18 11.23 0.19
C GLY A 171 20.49 10.83 -1.25
N ASP A 172 21.69 10.31 -1.50
CA ASP A 172 22.11 9.79 -2.81
C ASP A 172 21.57 8.36 -3.05
N ASN A 173 20.24 8.23 -3.02
CA ASN A 173 19.50 6.99 -3.31
C ASN A 173 19.85 5.79 -2.39
N GLU A 174 20.20 6.06 -1.15
CA GLU A 174 20.57 5.06 -0.15
C GLU A 174 19.34 4.31 0.40
N LYS A 175 19.51 3.01 0.70
CA LYS A 175 18.50 2.21 1.39
C LYS A 175 18.39 2.64 2.85
N LEU A 176 17.15 2.81 3.32
CA LEU A 176 16.87 3.12 4.72
C LEU A 176 17.29 1.98 5.66
N LYS A 177 17.79 2.36 6.84
CA LYS A 177 18.06 1.47 7.97
C LYS A 177 16.81 1.31 8.82
N VAL A 178 16.29 0.10 8.94
CA VAL A 178 14.95 -0.13 9.50
C VAL A 178 14.91 -1.19 10.58
N LYS A 179 13.92 -1.07 11.47
CA LYS A 179 13.59 -2.08 12.48
C LYS A 179 12.33 -2.85 12.06
N PRO A 180 12.38 -4.19 11.98
CA PRO A 180 11.23 -5.00 11.61
C PRO A 180 10.20 -5.06 12.73
N LEU A 181 8.93 -5.07 12.34
CA LEU A 181 7.78 -5.30 13.23
C LEU A 181 7.08 -6.62 12.88
N ASN A 182 6.30 -7.12 13.83
CA ASN A 182 5.31 -8.17 13.63
C ASN A 182 3.90 -7.63 13.34
N ALA A 183 3.80 -6.40 12.81
CA ALA A 183 2.56 -5.79 12.37
C ALA A 183 2.29 -6.04 10.87
N TRP A 184 1.01 -6.23 10.52
CA TRP A 184 0.58 -6.54 9.16
C TRP A 184 -0.13 -5.36 8.48
N ILE A 185 0.31 -5.04 7.26
CA ILE A 185 -0.46 -4.26 6.30
C ILE A 185 -1.18 -5.26 5.38
N HIS A 186 -2.50 -5.08 5.25
CA HIS A 186 -3.32 -5.79 4.29
C HIS A 186 -3.50 -4.90 3.07
N HIS A 187 -2.98 -5.33 1.93
CA HIS A 187 -3.04 -4.61 0.67
C HIS A 187 -4.10 -5.26 -0.24
N TYR A 188 -5.15 -4.51 -0.54
CA TYR A 188 -6.33 -4.92 -1.33
C TYR A 188 -6.29 -4.40 -2.78
N GLY A 189 -5.09 -4.19 -3.33
CA GLY A 189 -4.90 -3.57 -4.65
C GLY A 189 -5.55 -4.33 -5.81
N TRP A 190 -5.85 -5.62 -5.61
CA TRP A 190 -6.43 -6.54 -6.60
C TRP A 190 -7.78 -7.14 -6.17
N VAL A 191 -8.46 -6.56 -5.18
CA VAL A 191 -9.77 -7.05 -4.69
C VAL A 191 -10.87 -6.06 -5.04
N ARG A 192 -11.54 -6.29 -6.17
CA ARG A 192 -12.60 -5.40 -6.68
C ARG A 192 -13.60 -6.14 -7.57
N PRO A 193 -14.81 -5.59 -7.78
CA PRO A 193 -15.74 -6.10 -8.77
C PRO A 193 -15.07 -6.22 -10.16
N PRO A 194 -15.29 -7.31 -10.91
CA PRO A 194 -14.70 -7.50 -12.24
C PRO A 194 -14.89 -6.31 -13.18
N GLU A 195 -16.07 -5.67 -13.14
CA GLU A 195 -16.42 -4.49 -13.95
C GLU A 195 -15.52 -3.29 -13.63
N THR A 196 -15.29 -3.01 -12.33
CA THR A 196 -14.44 -1.88 -11.88
C THR A 196 -12.94 -2.14 -12.07
N MET A 197 -12.51 -3.41 -12.12
CA MET A 197 -11.10 -3.75 -12.37
C MET A 197 -10.69 -3.48 -13.80
N HIS A 198 -11.60 -3.66 -14.76
CA HIS A 198 -11.33 -3.25 -16.13
C HIS A 198 -11.15 -1.75 -16.27
N GLU A 199 -12.05 -0.96 -15.69
CA GLU A 199 -11.92 0.49 -15.76
C GLU A 199 -10.65 0.98 -15.07
N LYS A 200 -10.28 0.34 -13.95
CA LYS A 200 -8.99 0.59 -13.30
C LYS A 200 -7.83 0.19 -14.22
N GLN A 201 -7.80 -1.01 -14.78
CA GLN A 201 -6.69 -1.44 -15.62
C GLN A 201 -6.59 -0.59 -16.89
N TYR A 202 -7.71 -0.22 -17.49
CA TYR A 202 -7.78 0.68 -18.65
C TYR A 202 -7.17 2.05 -18.33
N ASN A 203 -7.52 2.66 -17.19
CA ASN A 203 -6.98 3.96 -16.80
C ASN A 203 -5.57 3.88 -16.19
N PHE A 204 -5.26 2.83 -15.42
CA PHE A 204 -3.95 2.60 -14.83
C PHE A 204 -2.92 2.25 -15.92
N SER A 205 -3.28 1.48 -16.95
CA SER A 205 -2.43 1.25 -18.12
C SER A 205 -2.24 2.52 -18.95
N LYS A 206 -3.26 3.37 -19.09
CA LYS A 206 -3.09 4.71 -19.68
C LYS A 206 -2.11 5.58 -18.89
N HIS A 207 -2.10 5.46 -17.57
CA HIS A 207 -1.09 6.09 -16.74
C HIS A 207 0.27 5.36 -16.79
N TRP A 208 0.36 4.05 -16.95
CA TRP A 208 1.64 3.32 -16.93
C TRP A 208 2.37 3.24 -18.28
N SER A 209 1.64 3.31 -19.40
CA SER A 209 2.16 2.94 -20.74
C SER A 209 2.32 4.12 -21.72
N GLY A 210 2.01 5.36 -21.31
CA GLY A 210 2.20 6.56 -22.15
C GLY A 210 1.45 6.50 -23.50
N ASP A 211 2.06 7.07 -24.55
CA ASP A 211 1.45 7.24 -25.88
C ASP A 211 1.32 5.95 -26.72
N ASN A 212 1.86 4.82 -26.26
CA ASN A 212 1.76 3.51 -26.96
C ASN A 212 0.46 2.75 -26.61
N TRP A 213 -0.53 3.44 -26.07
CA TRP A 213 -1.78 2.85 -25.64
C TRP A 213 -2.68 2.51 -26.83
N GLN A 214 -2.98 1.22 -27.00
CA GLN A 214 -3.95 0.71 -27.97
C GLN A 214 -5.23 0.32 -27.21
N PRO A 215 -6.44 0.76 -27.64
CA PRO A 215 -7.68 0.30 -27.05
C PRO A 215 -7.85 -1.21 -27.30
N GLN A 216 -7.69 -2.05 -26.28
CA GLN A 216 -8.19 -3.42 -26.35
C GLN A 216 -9.72 -3.37 -26.33
N LYS A 217 -10.34 -3.57 -27.50
CA LYS A 217 -11.75 -3.91 -27.63
C LYS A 217 -11.94 -5.36 -27.18
N VAL A 218 -12.30 -5.62 -25.92
CA VAL A 218 -13.09 -6.80 -25.56
C VAL A 218 -13.94 -6.49 -24.31
N TYR A 219 -15.26 -6.64 -24.43
CA TYR A 219 -16.23 -6.66 -23.32
C TYR A 219 -16.22 -8.05 -22.65
N GLU A 220 -15.09 -8.51 -22.11
CA GLU A 220 -14.99 -9.81 -21.43
C GLU A 220 -14.45 -9.62 -20.02
N ALA A 221 -15.13 -10.19 -19.01
CA ALA A 221 -14.81 -10.14 -17.58
C ALA A 221 -13.31 -10.34 -17.28
N TYR A 222 -12.76 -9.62 -16.28
CA TYR A 222 -11.31 -9.60 -16.03
C TYR A 222 -10.84 -11.00 -15.67
N ASP A 223 -9.95 -11.54 -16.50
CA ASP A 223 -9.37 -12.85 -16.24
C ASP A 223 -8.24 -12.74 -15.21
N TYR A 224 -8.65 -12.77 -13.95
CA TYR A 224 -7.79 -12.92 -12.79
C TYR A 224 -6.92 -14.20 -12.85
N GLN A 225 -7.33 -15.25 -13.56
CA GLN A 225 -6.64 -16.54 -13.53
C GLN A 225 -5.37 -16.56 -14.40
N SER A 226 -5.34 -15.80 -15.51
CA SER A 226 -4.16 -15.73 -16.38
C SER A 226 -3.01 -14.88 -15.83
N HIS A 227 -3.25 -14.07 -14.79
CA HIS A 227 -2.28 -13.09 -14.27
C HIS A 227 -1.69 -13.46 -12.90
N ILE A 228 -2.03 -14.64 -12.36
CA ILE A 228 -1.61 -15.07 -11.02
C ILE A 228 -0.81 -16.37 -11.05
N ASP A 229 0.37 -16.37 -10.41
CA ASP A 229 1.21 -17.59 -10.36
C ASP A 229 0.68 -18.58 -9.31
N ALA A 230 0.34 -18.06 -8.12
CA ALA A 230 -0.17 -18.87 -7.03
C ALA A 230 -0.89 -18.02 -5.96
N LEU A 231 -1.99 -18.57 -5.46
CA LEU A 231 -2.76 -18.04 -4.32
C LEU A 231 -2.79 -19.03 -3.16
N GLU A 232 -3.09 -18.52 -1.98
CA GLU A 232 -3.44 -19.30 -0.80
C GLU A 232 -4.71 -18.73 -0.16
N LYS A 233 -5.54 -19.58 0.44
CA LYS A 233 -6.69 -19.14 1.23
C LYS A 233 -6.22 -18.42 2.50
N PHE A 234 -6.67 -17.20 2.68
CA PHE A 234 -6.46 -16.45 3.90
C PHE A 234 -7.26 -17.07 5.05
N ARG A 235 -6.60 -17.31 6.17
CA ARG A 235 -7.20 -17.93 7.38
C ARG A 235 -7.18 -17.02 8.60
N GLY A 236 -6.72 -15.78 8.44
CA GLY A 236 -6.70 -14.80 9.51
C GLY A 236 -7.98 -13.97 9.56
N THR A 237 -7.93 -12.86 10.29
CA THR A 237 -8.98 -11.85 10.34
C THR A 237 -8.64 -10.66 9.47
N HIS A 238 -9.64 -10.01 8.90
CA HIS A 238 -9.47 -8.69 8.29
C HIS A 238 -9.56 -7.60 9.35
N PRO A 239 -8.94 -6.43 9.11
CA PRO A 239 -9.04 -5.31 10.02
C PRO A 239 -10.50 -4.91 10.27
N ARG A 240 -10.86 -4.52 11.50
CA ARG A 240 -12.25 -4.18 11.84
C ARG A 240 -12.87 -3.14 10.91
N VAL A 241 -12.08 -2.15 10.49
CA VAL A 241 -12.53 -1.08 9.56
C VAL A 241 -12.98 -1.62 8.20
N MET A 242 -12.50 -2.80 7.79
CA MET A 242 -12.88 -3.44 6.52
C MET A 242 -14.14 -4.30 6.61
N GLN A 243 -14.64 -4.63 7.80
CA GLN A 243 -15.73 -5.60 7.97
C GLN A 243 -16.99 -5.21 7.21
N GLN A 244 -17.37 -3.93 7.22
CA GLN A 244 -18.56 -3.45 6.50
C GLN A 244 -18.41 -3.61 4.99
N ARG A 245 -17.24 -3.25 4.43
CA ARG A 245 -16.96 -3.40 3.00
C ARG A 245 -16.96 -4.88 2.58
N ILE A 246 -16.37 -5.74 3.38
CA ILE A 246 -16.32 -7.18 3.13
C ILE A 246 -17.73 -7.77 3.16
N ALA A 247 -18.56 -7.38 4.14
CA ALA A 247 -19.95 -7.83 4.24
C ALA A 247 -20.83 -7.33 3.07
N ALA A 248 -20.51 -6.17 2.51
CA ALA A 248 -21.18 -5.61 1.34
C ALA A 248 -20.71 -6.23 0.00
N MET A 249 -19.71 -7.11 0.01
CA MET A 249 -19.21 -7.78 -1.19
C MET A 249 -20.32 -8.62 -1.83
N ASN A 250 -20.63 -8.33 -3.09
CA ASN A 250 -21.71 -8.97 -3.83
C ASN A 250 -21.23 -9.83 -5.01
N TRP A 251 -19.93 -9.92 -5.26
CA TRP A 251 -19.36 -10.85 -6.24
C TRP A 251 -18.72 -12.05 -5.54
N LYS A 252 -18.52 -13.13 -6.27
CA LYS A 252 -17.75 -14.29 -5.81
C LYS A 252 -16.54 -14.45 -6.70
N PHE A 253 -15.40 -14.68 -6.07
CA PHE A 253 -14.20 -15.13 -6.76
C PHE A 253 -13.78 -16.43 -6.09
N ASP A 254 -13.95 -17.54 -6.81
CA ASP A 254 -13.48 -18.84 -6.38
C ASP A 254 -12.30 -19.24 -7.27
N TYR A 255 -11.19 -19.58 -6.64
CA TYR A 255 -9.96 -19.94 -7.32
C TYR A 255 -9.57 -21.36 -6.91
N ASP A 256 -9.52 -22.25 -7.90
CA ASP A 256 -9.01 -23.60 -7.67
C ASP A 256 -7.49 -23.56 -7.52
N LEU A 257 -7.06 -23.77 -6.27
CA LEU A 257 -5.65 -23.81 -5.86
C LEU A 257 -4.83 -24.88 -6.60
N SER A 258 -5.48 -25.86 -7.24
CA SER A 258 -4.82 -26.88 -8.08
C SER A 258 -4.09 -26.26 -9.28
N TYR A 259 -4.53 -25.07 -9.73
CA TYR A 259 -3.90 -24.32 -10.82
C TYR A 259 -2.67 -23.52 -10.40
N ASN A 260 -2.26 -23.54 -9.13
CA ASN A 260 -1.04 -22.87 -8.67
C ASN A 260 0.21 -23.39 -9.41
N ARG A 261 0.83 -22.53 -10.22
CA ARG A 261 2.06 -22.82 -10.96
C ARG A 261 3.23 -22.10 -10.32
N LEU A 262 3.77 -22.70 -9.25
CA LEU A 262 5.03 -22.23 -8.66
C LEU A 262 6.24 -22.84 -9.38
N PRO A 263 7.13 -22.03 -9.98
CA PRO A 263 8.41 -22.51 -10.51
C PRO A 263 9.21 -23.25 -9.43
N VAL A 264 10.04 -24.21 -9.82
CA VAL A 264 10.89 -24.99 -8.89
C VAL A 264 11.75 -24.07 -8.01
N LYS A 265 12.25 -22.98 -8.59
CA LYS A 265 12.99 -21.93 -7.87
C LYS A 265 12.19 -21.34 -6.70
N GLU A 266 10.89 -21.09 -6.90
CA GLU A 266 10.01 -20.56 -5.85
C GLU A 266 9.73 -21.59 -4.77
N LYS A 267 9.54 -22.87 -5.14
CA LYS A 267 9.38 -23.96 -4.16
C LYS A 267 10.63 -24.10 -3.28
N PHE A 268 11.83 -24.00 -3.87
CA PHE A 268 13.09 -23.99 -3.12
C PHE A 268 13.18 -22.80 -2.17
N LYS A 269 12.89 -21.58 -2.63
CA LYS A 269 12.86 -20.38 -1.78
C LYS A 269 11.90 -20.52 -0.60
N ASN A 270 10.69 -21.03 -0.86
CA ASN A 270 9.68 -21.29 0.18
C ASN A 270 10.19 -22.29 1.23
N LEU A 271 10.87 -23.35 0.79
CA LEU A 271 11.44 -24.36 1.69
C LEU A 271 12.54 -23.77 2.58
N VAL A 272 13.49 -23.02 1.98
CA VAL A 272 14.57 -22.38 2.72
C VAL A 272 14.01 -21.39 3.74
N GLU A 273 13.02 -20.58 3.37
CA GLU A 273 12.37 -19.66 4.28
C GLU A 273 11.65 -20.37 5.43
N LYS A 274 10.95 -21.49 5.15
CA LYS A 274 10.29 -22.28 6.19
C LYS A 274 11.28 -22.89 7.18
N LEU A 275 12.47 -23.27 6.72
CA LEU A 275 13.50 -23.90 7.55
C LEU A 275 14.38 -22.89 8.30
N THR A 276 14.67 -21.75 7.69
CA THR A 276 15.69 -20.80 8.20
C THR A 276 15.11 -19.45 8.61
N GLY A 277 13.85 -19.16 8.28
CA GLY A 277 13.26 -17.82 8.39
C GLY A 277 13.80 -16.82 7.37
N GLN A 278 14.74 -17.23 6.50
CA GLN A 278 15.37 -16.37 5.51
C GLN A 278 15.00 -16.82 4.10
N ARG A 279 14.67 -15.85 3.25
CA ARG A 279 14.31 -16.10 1.85
C ARG A 279 15.45 -15.64 0.94
N PRO A 280 16.17 -16.55 0.27
CA PRO A 280 17.32 -16.17 -0.54
C PRO A 280 16.88 -15.51 -1.86
N PHE A 281 17.70 -14.58 -2.35
CA PHE A 281 17.56 -13.90 -3.66
C PHE A 281 16.35 -12.98 -3.83
N ASP A 282 15.70 -12.58 -2.74
CA ASP A 282 14.64 -11.58 -2.80
C ASP A 282 15.23 -10.17 -2.75
N HIS A 283 14.70 -9.28 -3.58
CA HIS A 283 15.11 -7.90 -3.62
C HIS A 283 14.58 -7.15 -2.41
N ASN A 284 15.47 -6.63 -1.57
CA ASN A 284 15.10 -5.81 -0.41
C ASN A 284 15.43 -4.34 -0.66
N ASN A 285 14.44 -3.45 -0.52
CA ASN A 285 14.61 -2.01 -0.67
C ASN A 285 15.14 -1.30 0.61
N TYR A 286 15.62 -2.07 1.59
CA TYR A 286 15.99 -1.59 2.93
C TYR A 286 17.18 -2.38 3.50
N ARG A 287 17.73 -1.89 4.63
CA ARG A 287 18.73 -2.60 5.45
C ARG A 287 18.18 -2.77 6.86
N ILE A 288 18.08 -4.02 7.34
CA ILE A 288 17.70 -4.28 8.73
C ILE A 288 18.91 -4.02 9.62
N VAL A 289 18.74 -3.23 10.67
CA VAL A 289 19.76 -2.90 11.68
C VAL A 289 19.26 -3.18 13.08
#